data_AF-A0A0F9JE04-F1
#
_entry.id   AF-A0A0F9JE04-F1
#
_cell.length_a   1.000
_cell.length_b   1.000
_cell.length_c   1.000
_cell.angle_alpha   90.00
_cell.angle_beta   90.00
_cell.angle_gamma   90.00
#
_symmetry.space_group_name_H-M   'P 1'
#
loop_
_entity.id
_entity.type
_entity.pdbx_description
1 polymer ?
#
loop_
_entity_poly.entity_id
_entity_poly.type
_entity_poly.pdbx_seq_one_letter_code
_entity_poly.pdbx_strand_id
1 'polypeptide(L)'
;MPIDRLIGLDKDHFTGSSNVFSQKAEGLAAVVRNSLIRDAQDLLVAVGTADLTDSSGGLAGILFTAATTDIVTLVATEPESLATGDGPFQVVNVGGGLPTGLVAATDYWVRRQADNTYKLYLTKAAALDAQGTAVDITGTGTGTQHLQAIGQPTKLAEVNLAGLTTGFTAASADTSFDSLMTAYATLAARANLGLDSVGAGDILDGPETSGGATIAAVDVDVAANASDTTAET
;
A
#
# COMPACT_ATOMS: atom_id res chain seq x y z
N MET A 1 -3.40 -32.45 64.33
CA MET A 1 -2.70 -31.22 63.91
C MET A 1 -2.82 -31.12 62.40
N PRO A 2 -3.38 -30.04 61.82
CA PRO A 2 -3.54 -29.93 60.38
C PRO A 2 -2.18 -29.72 59.69
N ILE A 3 -1.99 -30.41 58.56
CA ILE A 3 -0.76 -30.47 57.74
C ILE A 3 -0.41 -29.13 57.06
N ASP A 4 -1.30 -28.14 57.11
CA ASP A 4 -1.18 -26.84 56.42
C ASP A 4 0.00 -25.94 56.85
N ARG A 5 0.78 -26.33 57.86
CA ARG A 5 1.91 -25.51 58.36
C ARG A 5 3.30 -26.01 57.99
N LEU A 6 3.42 -27.15 57.28
CA LEU A 6 4.74 -27.75 57.00
C LEU A 6 5.42 -27.23 55.72
N ILE A 7 4.68 -26.54 54.87
CA ILE A 7 5.19 -25.95 53.63
C ILE A 7 4.68 -24.52 53.66
N GLY A 8 5.55 -23.54 53.90
CA GLY A 8 5.20 -22.11 54.07
C GLY A 8 4.66 -21.45 52.80
N LEU A 9 3.68 -22.07 52.16
CA LEU A 9 2.92 -21.55 51.04
C LEU A 9 1.78 -20.73 51.64
N ASP A 10 2.10 -19.50 52.03
CA ASP A 10 1.08 -18.52 52.35
C ASP A 10 0.19 -18.32 51.11
N LYS A 11 -1.14 -18.31 51.30
CA LYS A 11 -2.12 -18.22 50.19
C LYS A 11 -1.94 -16.95 49.36
N ASP A 12 -1.25 -15.96 49.91
CA ASP A 12 -0.99 -14.66 49.31
C ASP A 12 0.11 -14.67 48.23
N HIS A 13 0.90 -15.75 48.11
CA HIS A 13 1.93 -15.83 47.06
C HIS A 13 1.39 -16.15 45.66
N PHE A 14 0.16 -16.66 45.53
CA PHE A 14 -0.44 -16.92 44.22
C PHE A 14 -1.14 -15.72 43.59
N THR A 15 -1.53 -14.71 44.38
CA THR A 15 -2.24 -13.51 43.89
C THR A 15 -1.31 -12.53 43.16
N GLY A 16 -0.01 -12.52 43.48
CA GLY A 16 0.99 -11.69 42.79
C GLY A 16 1.27 -12.13 41.35
N SER A 17 1.01 -13.39 41.01
CA SER A 17 1.25 -13.92 39.66
C SER A 17 0.32 -13.29 38.61
N SER A 18 -0.95 -13.04 38.96
CA SER A 18 -1.95 -12.45 38.06
C SER A 18 -1.58 -11.03 37.60
N ASN A 19 -0.98 -10.24 38.50
CA ASN A 19 -0.51 -8.88 38.19
C ASN A 19 0.74 -8.89 37.29
N VAL A 20 1.62 -9.90 37.44
CA VAL A 20 2.81 -10.06 36.58
C VAL A 20 2.42 -10.53 35.18
N PHE A 21 1.43 -11.42 35.06
CA PHE A 21 0.92 -11.86 33.75
C PHE A 21 0.17 -10.73 33.03
N SER A 22 -0.63 -9.93 33.74
CA SER A 22 -1.30 -8.76 33.14
C SER A 22 -0.30 -7.69 32.67
N GLN A 23 0.71 -7.34 33.49
CA GLN A 23 1.74 -6.38 33.09
C GLN A 23 2.56 -6.84 31.89
N LYS A 24 2.86 -8.15 31.78
CA LYS A 24 3.55 -8.72 30.61
C LYS A 24 2.67 -8.72 29.36
N ALA A 25 1.36 -8.97 29.50
CA ALA A 25 0.41 -8.93 28.39
C ALA A 25 0.22 -7.49 27.85
N GLU A 26 0.12 -6.50 28.74
CA GLU A 26 0.04 -5.09 28.37
C GLU A 26 1.33 -4.61 27.68
N GLY A 27 2.48 -5.03 28.17
CA GLY A 27 3.78 -4.77 27.54
C GLY A 27 3.89 -5.35 26.13
N LEU A 28 3.47 -6.60 25.95
CA LEU A 28 3.46 -7.25 24.63
C LEU A 28 2.50 -6.55 23.66
N ALA A 29 1.30 -6.20 24.11
CA ALA A 29 0.32 -5.48 23.30
C ALA A 29 0.85 -4.10 22.87
N ALA A 30 1.57 -3.39 23.74
CA ALA A 30 2.22 -2.13 23.39
C ALA A 30 3.33 -2.30 22.35
N VAL A 31 4.17 -3.34 22.51
CA VAL A 31 5.24 -3.66 21.54
C VAL A 31 4.66 -4.01 20.17
N VAL A 32 3.62 -4.84 20.11
CA VAL A 32 2.94 -5.22 18.86
C VAL A 32 2.32 -3.99 18.19
N ARG A 33 1.59 -3.15 18.94
CA ARG A 33 1.04 -1.88 18.41
C ARG A 33 2.13 -0.98 17.83
N ASN A 34 3.24 -0.82 18.54
CA ASN A 34 4.36 0.02 18.10
C ASN A 34 5.14 -0.58 16.91
N SER A 35 5.11 -1.91 16.73
CA SER A 35 5.66 -2.55 15.52
C SER A 35 4.75 -2.28 14.33
N LEU A 36 3.46 -2.57 14.44
CA LEU A 36 2.49 -2.38 13.36
C LEU A 36 2.42 -0.92 12.88
N ILE A 37 2.53 0.04 13.80
CA ILE A 37 2.58 1.47 13.45
C ILE A 37 3.83 1.79 12.62
N ARG A 38 5.00 1.25 12.99
CA ARG A 38 6.25 1.46 12.24
C ARG A 38 6.21 0.77 10.89
N ASP A 39 5.74 -0.48 10.84
CA ASP A 39 5.64 -1.24 9.59
C ASP A 39 4.65 -0.56 8.60
N ALA A 40 3.54 0.00 9.12
CA ALA A 40 2.61 0.78 8.31
C ALA A 40 3.21 2.12 7.83
N GLN A 41 4.03 2.78 8.65
CA GLN A 41 4.75 3.99 8.27
C GLN A 41 5.81 3.70 7.21
N ASP A 42 6.60 2.64 7.39
CA ASP A 42 7.62 2.21 6.44
C ASP A 42 6.99 1.77 5.12
N LEU A 43 5.83 1.10 5.16
CA LEU A 43 5.07 0.76 3.96
C LEU A 43 4.55 2.01 3.24
N LEU A 44 4.04 3.01 3.98
CA LEU A 44 3.58 4.27 3.40
C LEU A 44 4.72 5.04 2.72
N VAL A 45 5.92 5.02 3.32
CA VAL A 45 7.13 5.61 2.73
C VAL A 45 7.60 4.79 1.52
N ALA A 46 7.57 3.46 1.59
CA ALA A 46 8.02 2.56 0.52
C ALA A 46 7.08 2.52 -0.70
N VAL A 47 5.78 2.77 -0.53
CA VAL A 47 4.81 2.91 -1.64
C VAL A 47 5.07 4.17 -2.47
N GLY A 48 6.02 5.01 -2.09
CA GLY A 48 6.50 6.08 -2.97
C GLY A 48 5.48 7.19 -3.13
N THR A 49 4.63 7.43 -2.13
CA THR A 49 4.28 8.83 -1.88
C THR A 49 5.58 9.49 -1.47
N ALA A 50 6.28 10.05 -2.46
CA ALA A 50 7.14 11.20 -2.25
C ALA A 50 6.50 12.01 -1.14
N ASP A 51 7.23 12.18 -0.06
CA ASP A 51 7.02 13.25 0.90
C ASP A 51 5.57 13.78 0.93
N LEU A 52 4.69 13.26 1.80
CA LEU A 52 3.36 13.86 1.95
C LEU A 52 3.45 15.33 2.42
N THR A 53 4.61 15.76 2.94
CA THR A 53 4.95 17.16 3.22
C THR A 53 5.34 17.93 1.96
N ASP A 54 5.69 17.25 0.87
CA ASP A 54 5.64 17.77 -0.49
C ASP A 54 4.22 17.62 -1.06
N SER A 55 3.29 18.28 -0.37
CA SER A 55 2.02 18.67 -0.98
C SER A 55 2.21 19.80 -2.02
N SER A 56 3.46 20.14 -2.41
CA SER A 56 3.74 21.09 -3.51
C SER A 56 3.64 20.47 -4.90
N GLY A 57 2.93 19.34 -4.99
CA GLY A 57 2.10 19.01 -6.16
C GLY A 57 1.20 20.18 -6.64
N GLY A 58 1.14 21.29 -5.90
CA GLY A 58 0.91 22.63 -6.45
C GLY A 58 2.20 23.43 -6.70
N LEU A 59 2.54 23.59 -7.99
CA LEU A 59 3.24 24.76 -8.57
C LEU A 59 4.77 24.74 -8.73
N ALA A 60 5.45 23.61 -8.89
CA ALA A 60 6.76 23.62 -9.56
C ALA A 60 6.56 23.94 -11.06
N GLY A 61 6.39 25.23 -11.39
CA GLY A 61 6.18 25.65 -12.77
C GLY A 61 7.35 25.23 -13.66
N ILE A 62 7.05 24.72 -14.85
CA ILE A 62 8.03 24.16 -15.77
C ILE A 62 8.95 25.28 -16.26
N LEU A 63 10.24 25.16 -15.97
CA LEU A 63 11.25 26.14 -16.36
C LEU A 63 11.40 26.20 -17.88
N PHE A 64 11.42 27.42 -18.43
CA PHE A 64 11.67 27.62 -19.85
C PHE A 64 12.54 28.83 -20.15
N THR A 65 13.12 28.81 -21.34
CA THR A 65 13.76 29.97 -21.97
C THR A 65 13.05 30.27 -23.28
N ALA A 66 12.83 31.54 -23.60
CA ALA A 66 12.21 31.96 -24.85
C ALA A 66 13.25 32.50 -25.83
N ALA A 67 13.03 32.25 -27.11
CA ALA A 67 13.79 32.83 -28.21
C ALA A 67 12.87 33.72 -29.08
N THR A 68 13.46 34.66 -29.82
CA THR A 68 12.72 35.56 -30.74
C THR A 68 12.22 34.88 -32.02
N THR A 69 12.14 33.56 -32.02
CA THR A 69 11.68 32.70 -33.11
C THR A 69 10.37 31.99 -32.76
N ASP A 70 9.65 32.51 -31.76
CA ASP A 70 8.44 31.94 -31.16
C ASP A 70 8.65 30.56 -30.52
N ILE A 71 9.91 30.21 -30.25
CA ILE A 71 10.29 28.94 -29.64
C ILE A 71 10.56 29.16 -28.16
N VAL A 72 9.94 28.33 -27.35
CA VAL A 72 10.28 28.14 -25.94
C VAL A 72 10.99 26.80 -25.76
N THR A 73 12.07 26.80 -24.99
CA THR A 73 12.86 25.60 -24.68
C THR A 73 12.70 25.29 -23.20
N LEU A 74 12.13 24.12 -22.89
CA LEU A 74 12.01 23.63 -21.53
C LEU A 74 13.38 23.18 -21.01
N VAL A 75 13.67 23.50 -19.76
CA VAL A 75 14.91 23.06 -19.10
C VAL A 75 14.80 21.57 -18.80
N ALA A 76 15.80 20.80 -19.23
CA ALA A 76 15.79 19.33 -19.33
C ALA A 76 15.68 18.55 -18.00
N THR A 77 15.43 19.21 -16.87
CA THR A 77 15.29 18.57 -15.56
C THR A 77 13.92 17.97 -15.31
N GLU A 78 12.89 18.35 -16.08
CA GLU A 78 11.52 17.82 -15.94
C GLU A 78 11.18 16.95 -17.17
N PRO A 79 11.27 15.60 -17.09
CA PRO A 79 11.11 14.69 -18.24
C PRO A 79 9.67 14.53 -18.72
N GLU A 80 8.75 15.41 -18.34
CA GLU A 80 7.40 15.42 -18.88
C GLU A 80 7.40 16.13 -20.24
N SER A 81 7.73 15.38 -21.29
CA SER A 81 7.52 15.84 -22.66
C SER A 81 6.05 16.18 -22.86
N LEU A 82 5.72 17.48 -22.87
CA LEU A 82 4.36 17.94 -23.08
C LEU A 82 3.90 17.49 -24.47
N ALA A 83 2.66 17.04 -24.57
CA ALA A 83 2.04 16.72 -25.83
C ALA A 83 1.53 17.98 -26.53
N THR A 84 1.43 17.92 -27.86
CA THR A 84 0.78 18.97 -28.64
C THR A 84 -0.69 19.10 -28.22
N GLY A 85 -1.08 20.31 -27.81
CA GLY A 85 -2.42 20.62 -27.30
C GLY A 85 -2.55 20.59 -25.78
N ASP A 86 -1.47 20.31 -25.04
CA ASP A 86 -1.45 20.42 -23.59
C ASP A 86 -1.63 21.87 -23.15
N GLY A 87 -2.26 22.05 -21.99
CA GLY A 87 -2.63 23.35 -21.42
C GLY A 87 -4.08 23.37 -20.92
N PRO A 88 -4.53 24.45 -20.27
CA PRO A 88 -3.87 25.74 -20.27
C PRO A 88 -2.66 25.82 -19.31
N PHE A 89 -1.70 26.66 -19.67
CA PHE A 89 -0.57 27.07 -18.85
C PHE A 89 -0.56 28.60 -18.73
N GLN A 90 -0.23 29.11 -17.55
CA GLN A 90 0.07 30.53 -17.35
C GLN A 90 1.58 30.74 -17.26
N VAL A 91 2.05 31.85 -17.78
CA VAL A 91 3.46 32.24 -17.69
C VAL A 91 3.70 33.05 -16.42
N VAL A 92 4.77 32.70 -15.71
CA VAL A 92 5.22 33.40 -14.49
C VAL A 92 6.70 33.71 -14.63
N ASN A 93 7.11 34.86 -14.10
CA ASN A 93 8.51 35.27 -14.05
C ASN A 93 8.97 35.49 -12.60
N VAL A 94 10.21 35.13 -12.31
CA VAL A 94 10.89 35.47 -11.05
C VAL A 94 12.18 36.23 -11.36
N GLY A 95 12.32 37.44 -10.80
CA GLY A 95 13.57 38.21 -10.85
C GLY A 95 13.84 38.97 -12.16
N GLY A 96 12.82 39.25 -12.98
CA GLY A 96 12.99 40.02 -14.21
C GLY A 96 11.67 40.38 -14.90
N GLY A 97 11.66 40.29 -16.24
CA GLY A 97 10.49 40.53 -17.09
C GLY A 97 10.15 39.32 -17.94
N LEU A 98 8.86 39.14 -18.24
CA LEU A 98 8.39 38.13 -19.18
C LEU A 98 8.94 38.40 -20.59
N PRO A 99 9.06 37.36 -21.44
CA PRO A 99 9.32 37.51 -22.86
C PRO A 99 8.29 38.44 -23.53
N THR A 100 8.74 39.37 -24.36
CA THR A 100 7.84 40.29 -25.07
C THR A 100 6.92 39.50 -25.98
N GLY A 101 5.60 39.72 -25.85
CA GLY A 101 4.57 38.93 -26.54
C GLY A 101 3.84 37.97 -25.61
N LEU A 102 4.44 37.62 -24.46
CA LEU A 102 3.80 36.84 -23.41
C LEU A 102 3.23 37.76 -22.32
N VAL A 103 2.08 37.39 -21.79
CA VAL A 103 1.33 38.15 -20.79
C VAL A 103 1.04 37.24 -19.60
N ALA A 104 1.35 37.72 -18.39
CA ALA A 104 1.04 37.00 -17.15
C ALA A 104 -0.47 36.73 -17.04
N ALA A 105 -0.84 35.64 -16.36
CA ALA A 105 -2.24 35.22 -16.17
C ALA A 105 -3.05 35.03 -17.48
N THR A 106 -2.36 34.88 -18.61
CA THR A 106 -2.96 34.47 -19.89
C THR A 106 -2.77 32.98 -20.07
N ASP A 107 -3.83 32.32 -20.54
CA ASP A 107 -3.86 30.89 -20.76
C ASP A 107 -3.23 30.56 -22.11
N TYR A 108 -2.19 29.72 -22.08
CA TYR A 108 -1.46 29.26 -23.25
C TYR A 108 -1.54 27.75 -23.41
N TRP A 109 -1.55 27.30 -24.66
CA TRP A 109 -1.44 25.89 -25.04
C TRP A 109 -0.13 25.67 -25.79
N VAL A 110 0.47 24.50 -25.59
CA VAL A 110 1.77 24.17 -26.18
C VAL A 110 1.60 23.33 -27.44
N ARG A 111 2.47 23.55 -28.43
CA ARG A 111 2.73 22.61 -29.52
C ARG A 111 4.18 22.18 -29.48
N ARG A 112 4.42 20.87 -29.46
CA ARG A 112 5.76 20.31 -29.52
C ARG A 112 6.39 20.53 -30.91
N GLN A 113 7.66 20.93 -30.94
CA GLN A 113 8.46 21.06 -32.16
C GLN A 113 9.57 20.00 -32.21
N ALA A 114 10.23 19.78 -31.07
CA ALA A 114 11.20 18.70 -30.85
C ALA A 114 11.13 18.21 -29.39
N ASP A 115 12.18 17.58 -28.88
CA ASP A 115 12.18 16.96 -27.55
C ASP A 115 11.87 17.92 -26.40
N ASN A 116 12.52 19.08 -26.39
CA ASN A 116 12.34 20.10 -25.36
C ASN A 116 11.95 21.48 -25.92
N THR A 117 11.60 21.57 -27.21
CA THR A 117 11.22 22.84 -27.85
C THR A 117 9.74 22.86 -28.22
N TYR A 118 9.10 24.00 -27.93
CA TYR A 118 7.66 24.18 -28.06
C TYR A 118 7.33 25.56 -28.63
N LYS A 119 6.13 25.70 -29.17
CA LYS A 119 5.51 27.00 -29.47
C LYS A 119 4.28 27.18 -28.59
N LEU A 120 3.99 28.43 -28.20
CA LEU A 120 2.82 28.78 -27.39
C LEU A 120 1.68 29.34 -28.26
N TYR A 121 0.44 29.04 -27.89
CA TYR A 121 -0.77 29.45 -28.60
C TYR A 121 -1.83 29.94 -27.61
N LEU A 122 -2.65 30.90 -28.02
CA LEU A 122 -3.75 31.45 -27.20
C LEU A 122 -4.99 30.55 -27.14
N THR A 123 -5.06 29.49 -27.96
CA THR A 123 -6.18 28.55 -27.92
C THR A 123 -5.69 27.12 -28.17
N LYS A 124 -6.38 26.15 -27.58
CA LYS A 124 -6.12 24.72 -27.83
C LYS A 124 -6.28 24.36 -29.30
N ALA A 125 -7.29 24.90 -29.97
CA ALA A 125 -7.54 24.62 -31.39
C ALA A 125 -6.36 25.07 -32.26
N ALA A 126 -5.81 26.26 -32.02
CA ALA A 126 -4.64 26.75 -32.73
C ALA A 126 -3.39 25.90 -32.42
N ALA A 127 -3.24 25.40 -31.18
CA ALA A 127 -2.16 24.48 -30.80
C ALA A 127 -2.29 23.08 -31.43
N LEU A 128 -3.48 22.67 -31.88
CA LEU A 128 -3.71 21.40 -32.58
C LEU A 128 -3.67 21.54 -34.12
N ASP A 129 -4.03 22.70 -34.69
CA ASP A 129 -3.98 22.97 -36.13
C ASP A 129 -2.57 23.30 -36.64
N ALA A 130 -1.97 22.46 -37.49
CA ALA A 130 -0.62 22.66 -38.05
C ALA A 130 -0.36 24.07 -38.65
N GLN A 131 -1.40 24.79 -39.08
CA GLN A 131 -1.33 26.15 -39.62
C GLN A 131 -1.69 27.25 -38.61
N GLY A 132 -2.00 26.88 -37.37
CA GLY A 132 -2.35 27.79 -36.28
C GLY A 132 -1.26 28.84 -36.04
N THR A 133 -1.71 30.04 -35.67
CA THR A 133 -0.83 31.18 -35.38
C THR A 133 -0.26 31.06 -33.97
N ALA A 134 1.05 30.87 -33.87
CA ALA A 134 1.76 30.92 -32.59
C ALA A 134 1.79 32.37 -32.05
N VAL A 135 2.04 32.50 -30.75
CA VAL A 135 2.29 33.80 -30.13
C VAL A 135 3.62 34.35 -30.64
N ASP A 136 3.60 35.58 -31.12
CA ASP A 136 4.78 36.31 -31.60
C ASP A 136 5.62 36.79 -30.41
N ILE A 137 6.79 36.17 -30.23
CA ILE A 137 7.75 36.48 -29.17
C ILE A 137 8.85 37.35 -29.76
N THR A 138 8.84 38.63 -29.44
CA THR A 138 9.80 39.61 -29.98
C THR A 138 10.96 39.92 -29.03
N GLY A 139 10.94 39.37 -27.82
CA GLY A 139 12.00 39.54 -26.83
C GLY A 139 12.06 38.35 -25.87
N THR A 140 13.26 37.99 -25.41
CA THR A 140 13.50 36.77 -24.62
C THR A 140 13.10 36.87 -23.15
N GLY A 141 12.83 38.09 -22.67
CA GLY A 141 12.62 38.35 -21.24
C GLY A 141 13.93 38.26 -20.44
N THR A 142 13.81 38.46 -19.12
CA THR A 142 14.92 38.37 -18.15
C THR A 142 14.45 37.64 -16.89
N GLY A 143 15.37 37.13 -16.08
CA GLY A 143 15.01 36.32 -14.90
C GLY A 143 14.61 34.88 -15.27
N THR A 144 13.94 34.21 -14.35
CA THR A 144 13.55 32.80 -14.48
C THR A 144 12.09 32.71 -14.93
N GLN A 145 11.84 32.06 -16.07
CA GLN A 145 10.50 31.91 -16.62
C GLN A 145 9.93 30.52 -16.30
N HIS A 146 8.65 30.48 -15.94
CA HIS A 146 7.92 29.26 -15.58
C HIS A 146 6.61 29.15 -16.35
N LEU A 147 6.27 27.95 -16.80
CA LEU A 147 4.93 27.56 -17.23
C LEU A 147 4.21 26.90 -16.05
N GLN A 148 3.17 27.55 -15.57
CA GLN A 148 2.34 27.07 -14.47
C GLN A 148 1.10 26.40 -15.04
N ALA A 149 0.93 25.10 -14.82
CA ALA A 149 -0.31 24.41 -15.19
C ALA A 149 -1.47 24.95 -14.34
N ILE A 150 -2.59 25.24 -14.98
CA ILE A 150 -3.80 25.76 -14.33
C ILE A 150 -4.97 24.83 -14.65
N GLY A 151 -5.65 24.34 -13.61
CA GLY A 151 -6.84 23.51 -13.74
C GLY A 151 -6.62 22.13 -14.38
N GLN A 152 -5.38 21.77 -14.72
CA GLN A 152 -5.01 20.40 -15.07
C GLN A 152 -4.86 19.62 -13.75
N PRO A 153 -5.51 18.45 -13.57
CA PRO A 153 -5.05 17.53 -12.53
C PRO A 153 -3.59 17.26 -12.83
N THR A 154 -2.70 17.51 -11.87
CA THR A 154 -1.28 17.21 -12.00
C THR A 154 -1.19 15.81 -12.57
N LYS A 155 -0.61 15.68 -13.77
CA LYS A 155 -0.41 14.38 -14.39
C LYS A 155 0.57 13.69 -13.45
N LEU A 156 0.05 12.92 -12.49
CA LEU A 156 0.89 12.16 -11.59
C LEU A 156 1.71 11.29 -12.53
N ALA A 157 3.02 11.54 -12.57
CA ALA A 157 3.96 10.68 -13.25
C ALA A 157 3.53 9.26 -12.92
N GLU A 158 3.26 8.46 -13.95
CA GLU A 158 2.70 7.12 -13.85
C GLU A 158 3.31 6.45 -12.62
N VAL A 159 2.48 6.20 -11.59
CA VAL A 159 2.99 5.71 -10.31
C VAL A 159 3.76 4.45 -10.65
N ASN A 160 5.08 4.50 -10.53
CA ASN A 160 5.94 3.42 -10.97
C ASN A 160 5.82 2.29 -9.92
N LEU A 161 4.76 1.50 -10.05
CA LEU A 161 4.50 0.34 -9.22
C LEU A 161 5.50 -0.80 -9.48
N ALA A 162 6.37 -0.70 -10.50
CA ALA A 162 7.37 -1.72 -10.76
C ALA A 162 8.37 -1.87 -9.59
N GLY A 163 8.60 -0.80 -8.82
CA GLY A 163 9.36 -0.85 -7.57
C GLY A 163 8.59 -1.45 -6.38
N LEU A 164 7.25 -1.39 -6.42
CA LEU A 164 6.39 -1.97 -5.39
C LEU A 164 6.36 -3.51 -5.48
N THR A 165 6.51 -4.07 -6.69
CA THR A 165 6.58 -5.53 -6.91
C THR A 165 7.84 -6.20 -6.40
N THR A 166 8.94 -5.47 -6.15
CA THR A 166 10.20 -6.07 -5.64
C THR A 166 10.33 -5.97 -4.12
N GLY A 167 9.69 -4.98 -3.49
CA GLY A 167 9.56 -4.88 -2.03
C GLY A 167 8.39 -5.67 -1.46
N PHE A 168 7.30 -5.79 -2.23
CA PHE A 168 6.23 -6.73 -1.97
C PHE A 168 6.57 -8.05 -2.66
N THR A 169 7.56 -8.75 -2.11
CA THR A 169 7.38 -10.20 -2.09
C THR A 169 6.13 -10.36 -1.26
N ALA A 170 4.97 -10.57 -1.89
CA ALA A 170 3.84 -11.15 -1.19
C ALA A 170 4.46 -12.41 -0.58
N ALA A 171 4.82 -12.35 0.71
CA ALA A 171 5.23 -13.50 1.45
C ALA A 171 4.03 -14.41 1.31
N SER A 172 4.15 -15.31 0.35
CA SER A 172 3.16 -16.30 0.00
C SER A 172 2.86 -17.01 1.31
N ALA A 173 1.64 -16.78 1.80
CA ALA A 173 1.17 -17.17 3.12
C ALA A 173 2.03 -16.61 4.26
N ASP A 174 1.50 -15.58 4.93
CA ASP A 174 1.64 -15.55 6.38
C ASP A 174 1.02 -16.86 6.90
N THR A 175 1.84 -17.91 6.97
CA THR A 175 1.46 -19.25 7.42
C THR A 175 0.96 -19.22 8.86
N SER A 176 1.14 -18.11 9.59
CA SER A 176 0.57 -17.94 10.91
C SER A 176 -0.95 -17.92 10.86
N PHE A 177 -1.58 -17.27 9.86
CA PHE A 177 -3.04 -17.27 9.74
C PHE A 177 -3.56 -18.65 9.32
N ASP A 178 -2.91 -19.32 8.38
CA ASP A 178 -3.30 -20.65 7.92
C ASP A 178 -3.10 -21.72 9.03
N SER A 179 -2.04 -21.58 9.83
CA SER A 179 -1.79 -22.40 11.02
C SER A 179 -2.81 -22.13 12.12
N LEU A 180 -3.22 -20.88 12.34
CA LEU A 180 -4.26 -20.52 13.31
C LEU A 180 -5.63 -21.08 12.88
N MET A 181 -5.98 -20.98 11.60
CA MET A 181 -7.22 -21.54 11.07
C MET A 181 -7.24 -23.07 11.11
N THR A 182 -6.10 -23.72 10.82
CA THR A 182 -5.94 -25.17 10.95
C THR A 182 -6.04 -25.63 12.41
N ALA A 183 -5.41 -24.91 13.33
CA ALA A 183 -5.51 -25.20 14.77
C ALA A 183 -6.95 -25.03 15.28
N TYR A 184 -7.64 -23.97 14.85
CA TYR A 184 -9.04 -23.74 15.19
C TYR A 184 -9.97 -24.84 14.65
N ALA A 185 -9.81 -25.22 13.38
CA ALA A 185 -10.58 -26.32 12.78
C ALA A 185 -10.34 -27.66 13.51
N THR A 186 -9.09 -27.93 13.90
CA THR A 186 -8.74 -29.13 14.67
C THR A 186 -9.38 -29.13 16.06
N LEU A 187 -9.39 -27.98 16.74
CA LEU A 187 -10.02 -27.84 18.05
C LEU A 187 -11.55 -27.98 17.97
N ALA A 188 -12.18 -27.35 16.96
CA ALA A 188 -13.61 -27.47 16.71
C ALA A 188 -14.02 -28.92 16.39
N ALA A 189 -13.22 -29.65 15.61
CA ALA A 189 -13.45 -31.06 15.32
C ALA A 189 -13.34 -31.94 16.58
N ARG A 190 -12.35 -31.68 17.45
CA ARG A 190 -12.22 -32.36 18.75
C ARG A 190 -13.41 -32.10 19.67
N ALA A 191 -13.91 -30.87 19.71
CA ALA A 191 -15.09 -30.51 20.50
C ALA A 191 -16.37 -31.21 19.97
N ASN A 192 -16.56 -31.26 18.64
CA ASN A 192 -17.73 -31.90 18.03
C ASN A 192 -17.73 -33.43 18.16
N LEU A 193 -16.55 -34.06 18.27
CA LEU A 193 -16.42 -35.49 18.55
C LEU A 193 -16.58 -35.85 20.03
N GLY A 194 -16.85 -34.88 20.91
CA GLY A 194 -17.02 -35.13 22.35
C GLY A 194 -15.73 -35.56 23.05
N LEU A 195 -14.56 -35.27 22.48
CA LEU A 195 -13.24 -35.59 23.05
C LEU A 195 -12.81 -34.63 24.17
N ASP A 196 -13.65 -33.67 24.56
CA ASP A 196 -13.32 -32.57 25.48
C ASP A 196 -13.39 -32.94 26.98
N SER A 197 -13.34 -34.21 27.34
CA SER A 197 -13.24 -34.57 28.76
C SER A 197 -12.53 -35.89 29.04
N VAL A 198 -11.46 -36.19 28.31
CA VAL A 198 -10.38 -36.96 28.98
C VAL A 198 -9.58 -35.92 29.74
N GLY A 199 -10.08 -35.54 30.92
CA GLY A 199 -9.35 -34.67 31.83
C GLY A 199 -7.93 -35.22 31.98
N ALA A 200 -6.93 -34.34 32.01
CA ALA A 200 -5.51 -34.71 32.07
C ALA A 200 -5.12 -35.59 33.29
N GLY A 201 -6.08 -36.03 34.11
CA GLY A 201 -5.91 -37.00 35.19
C GLY A 201 -6.29 -38.45 34.88
N ASP A 202 -6.96 -38.76 33.76
CA ASP A 202 -7.54 -40.11 33.53
C ASP A 202 -6.68 -41.04 32.64
N ILE A 203 -5.49 -40.60 32.23
CA ILE A 203 -4.54 -41.42 31.42
C ILE A 203 -3.46 -42.08 32.30
N LEU A 204 -3.38 -41.72 33.59
CA LEU A 204 -2.34 -42.23 34.51
C LEU A 204 -2.82 -43.32 35.47
N ASP A 205 -4.10 -43.63 35.52
CA ASP A 205 -4.56 -44.85 36.18
C ASP A 205 -4.33 -46.02 35.21
N GLY A 206 -3.27 -46.77 35.50
CA GLY A 206 -2.88 -47.96 34.73
C GLY A 206 -4.02 -48.97 34.61
N PRO A 207 -3.86 -49.99 33.74
CA PRO A 207 -4.94 -50.89 33.37
C PRO A 207 -5.46 -51.64 34.61
N GLU A 208 -6.53 -51.15 35.22
CA GLU A 208 -7.35 -51.93 36.12
C GLU A 208 -8.04 -52.99 35.27
N THR A 209 -7.44 -54.18 35.30
CA THR A 209 -7.98 -55.41 34.76
C THR A 209 -9.35 -55.69 35.35
N SER A 210 -10.43 -55.26 34.70
CA SER A 210 -11.74 -55.87 34.92
C SER A 210 -12.67 -55.73 33.71
N GLY A 211 -13.05 -56.88 33.17
CA GLY A 211 -14.18 -57.01 32.25
C GLY A 211 -13.85 -56.80 30.77
N GLY A 212 -13.48 -57.89 30.10
CA GLY A 212 -13.27 -57.90 28.65
C GLY A 212 -14.49 -57.47 27.87
N ALA A 213 -14.51 -56.20 27.45
CA ALA A 213 -15.15 -55.82 26.22
C ALA A 213 -14.07 -55.86 25.14
N THR A 214 -14.00 -56.98 24.41
CA THR A 214 -13.41 -56.98 23.06
C THR A 214 -14.13 -55.89 22.28
N ILE A 215 -13.51 -54.72 22.13
CA ILE A 215 -13.93 -53.73 21.15
C ILE A 215 -13.75 -54.43 19.81
N ALA A 216 -14.87 -54.95 19.27
CA ALA A 216 -14.92 -55.42 17.91
C ALA A 216 -14.41 -54.26 17.04
N ALA A 217 -13.40 -54.55 16.21
CA ALA A 217 -12.86 -53.58 15.28
C ALA A 217 -14.03 -52.88 14.58
N VAL A 218 -14.06 -51.55 14.66
CA VAL A 218 -14.97 -50.75 13.84
C VAL A 218 -14.54 -51.03 12.40
N ASP A 219 -15.27 -51.93 11.75
CA ASP A 219 -15.14 -52.22 10.33
C ASP A 219 -15.62 -50.96 9.60
N VAL A 220 -14.68 -50.10 9.22
CA VAL A 220 -14.96 -48.95 8.36
C VAL A 220 -15.22 -49.53 6.98
N ASP A 221 -16.47 -49.83 6.70
CA ASP A 221 -16.90 -50.36 5.41
C ASP A 221 -16.72 -49.26 4.33
N VAL A 222 -15.55 -49.24 3.69
CA VAL A 222 -15.17 -48.26 2.63
C VAL A 222 -15.89 -48.55 1.30
N ALA A 223 -16.87 -49.45 1.26
CA ALA A 223 -17.42 -50.00 0.02
C ALA A 223 -18.76 -49.39 -0.49
N ALA A 224 -19.29 -48.32 0.10
CA ALA A 224 -20.64 -47.82 -0.27
C ALA A 224 -20.69 -46.58 -1.20
N ASN A 225 -19.61 -46.21 -1.88
CA ASN A 225 -19.63 -45.07 -2.82
C ASN A 225 -19.18 -45.41 -4.26
N ALA A 226 -19.40 -46.65 -4.69
CA ALA A 226 -19.24 -47.03 -6.09
C ALA A 226 -20.53 -46.73 -6.88
N SER A 227 -20.51 -45.57 -7.55
CA SER A 227 -21.21 -45.21 -8.79
C SER A 227 -22.51 -45.96 -9.14
N ASP A 228 -23.63 -45.31 -8.86
CA ASP A 228 -24.85 -45.42 -9.65
C ASP A 228 -24.61 -44.78 -11.03
N THR A 229 -24.20 -45.60 -11.99
CA THR A 229 -24.16 -45.26 -13.42
C THR A 229 -24.90 -46.32 -14.22
N THR A 230 -26.23 -46.26 -14.16
CA THR A 230 -27.17 -46.84 -15.11
C THR A 230 -28.36 -45.88 -15.19
N ALA A 231 -28.94 -45.47 -16.30
CA ALA A 231 -28.72 -45.61 -17.72
C ALA A 231 -29.67 -44.58 -18.38
N GLU A 232 -29.26 -43.89 -19.44
CA GLU A 232 -30.20 -43.40 -20.45
C GLU A 232 -29.68 -43.79 -21.83
N THR A 233 -30.42 -44.69 -22.46
CA THR A 233 -30.45 -44.98 -23.90
C THR A 233 -31.74 -44.45 -24.46
#